data_AF-Q9BYJ3-F1
#
_entry.id   AF-Q9BYJ3-F1
#
_cell.length_a   1.000
_cell.length_b   1.000
_cell.length_c   1.000
_cell.angle_alpha   90.00
_cell.angle_beta   90.00
_cell.angle_gamma   90.00
#
_symmetry.space_group_name_H-M   'P 1'
#
loop_
_entity.id
_entity.type
_entity.pdbx_description
1 polymer ?
#
loop_
_entity_poly.entity_id
_entity_poly.type
_entity_poly.pdbx_seq_one_letter_code
_entity_poly.pdbx_strand_id
1 'polypeptide(L)'
;QKMHGLVVLPLLTAACQSLASVRHMAETTEACITAYFKESPLNQNSGWGPILVSLQVPELTMEEFLQECLTLGSYLTLYVYLLQCLNSEQTLRNEMKVLLILSKWLEQVYPSSVEEEAKLFLWWHQVLQLSLIQTEQNDSVLTESVIRILLLVQSRQNLVAEERLSSGILGAIGFGRKSPLSNRFRVVARSMAAFLSVQVPMEDQIRLRPGSELHLTPKAQQALNALESMASSKQYVEYQDQILQATQFIRHPGHCLQDGKSFLALLVNCLYPEVHYLDHIR
;
A
#
# COMPACT_ATOMS: atom_id res chain seq x y z
N GLN A 1 15.19 -7.82 31.28
CA GLN A 1 14.75 -6.42 31.07
C GLN A 1 13.57 -6.47 30.11
N LYS A 2 12.36 -6.08 30.57
CA LYS A 2 11.05 -6.51 30.02
C LYS A 2 10.06 -5.34 29.81
N MET A 3 10.51 -4.09 29.81
CA MET A 3 9.65 -2.92 30.00
C MET A 3 9.40 -2.04 28.77
N HIS A 4 10.05 -2.24 27.62
CA HIS A 4 9.97 -1.26 26.53
C HIS A 4 8.63 -1.31 25.76
N GLY A 5 8.19 -2.47 25.26
CA GLY A 5 6.97 -2.56 24.45
C GLY A 5 5.65 -2.26 25.18
N LEU A 6 5.64 -2.42 26.50
CA LEU A 6 4.48 -2.09 27.36
C LEU A 6 4.32 -0.57 27.59
N VAL A 7 5.39 0.21 27.43
CA VAL A 7 5.38 1.66 27.66
C VAL A 7 5.03 2.44 26.38
N VAL A 8 5.19 1.83 25.21
CA VAL A 8 4.92 2.49 23.91
C VAL A 8 3.44 2.86 23.75
N LEU A 9 2.49 2.02 24.18
CA LEU A 9 1.06 2.31 24.05
C LEU A 9 0.59 3.47 24.93
N PRO A 10 0.95 3.55 26.23
CA PRO A 10 0.72 4.76 27.03
C PRO A 10 1.36 6.02 26.45
N LEU A 11 2.59 5.92 25.90
CA LEU A 11 3.25 7.05 25.24
C LEU A 11 2.49 7.52 23.99
N LEU A 12 1.98 6.58 23.19
CA LEU A 12 1.13 6.89 22.04
C LEU A 12 -0.09 7.71 22.46
N THR A 13 -0.82 7.25 23.48
CA THR A 13 -1.99 7.98 24.00
C THR A 13 -1.61 9.34 24.58
N ALA A 14 -0.52 9.41 25.35
CA ALA A 14 -0.06 10.67 25.92
C ALA A 14 0.33 11.68 24.83
N ALA A 15 1.01 11.24 23.76
CA ALA A 15 1.39 12.10 22.64
C ALA A 15 0.16 12.75 21.98
N CYS A 16 -0.89 11.97 21.75
CA CYS A 16 -2.16 12.45 21.20
C CYS A 16 -2.86 13.50 22.07
N GLN A 17 -2.74 13.41 23.41
CA GLN A 17 -3.47 14.26 24.35
C GLN A 17 -2.70 15.48 24.84
N SER A 18 -1.36 15.41 24.86
CA SER A 18 -0.53 16.40 25.57
C SER A 18 0.31 17.29 24.64
N LEU A 19 0.54 16.88 23.40
CA LEU A 19 1.36 17.66 22.46
C LEU A 19 0.51 18.73 21.79
N ALA A 20 0.83 20.01 22.06
CA ALA A 20 0.19 21.15 21.41
C ALA A 20 0.60 21.29 19.92
N SER A 21 1.76 20.74 19.54
CA SER A 21 2.25 20.80 18.17
C SER A 21 1.80 19.58 17.38
N VAL A 22 0.98 19.83 16.35
CA VAL A 22 0.49 18.81 15.40
C VAL A 22 1.64 18.03 14.76
N ARG A 23 2.71 18.72 14.38
CA ARG A 23 3.92 18.10 13.82
C ARG A 23 4.55 17.09 14.78
N HIS A 24 4.85 17.52 16.01
CA HIS A 24 5.46 16.63 17.00
C HIS A 24 4.52 15.47 17.37
N MET A 25 3.21 15.69 17.37
CA MET A 25 2.22 14.63 17.55
C MET A 25 2.31 13.59 16.43
N ALA A 26 2.36 14.02 15.17
CA ALA A 26 2.46 13.13 14.01
C ALA A 26 3.78 12.33 13.99
N GLU A 27 4.91 12.97 14.30
CA GLU A 27 6.22 12.30 14.39
C GLU A 27 6.26 11.29 15.56
N THR A 28 5.75 11.69 16.73
CA THR A 28 5.78 10.86 17.94
C THR A 28 4.85 9.65 17.81
N THR A 29 3.65 9.84 17.27
CA THR A 29 2.67 8.75 17.06
C THR A 29 3.22 7.72 16.08
N GLU A 30 3.78 8.15 14.94
CA GLU A 30 4.40 7.26 13.95
C GLU A 30 5.58 6.47 14.55
N ALA A 31 6.42 7.16 15.34
CA ALA A 31 7.55 6.53 16.01
C ALA A 31 7.09 5.47 17.03
N CYS A 32 6.04 5.76 17.80
CA CYS A 32 5.47 4.80 18.75
C CYS A 32 4.92 3.57 18.03
N ILE A 33 4.14 3.75 16.95
CA ILE A 33 3.59 2.62 16.19
C ILE A 33 4.72 1.78 15.56
N THR A 34 5.74 2.45 15.02
CA THR A 34 6.93 1.77 14.48
C THR A 34 7.65 0.95 15.55
N ALA A 35 7.85 1.52 16.74
CA ALA A 35 8.52 0.84 17.85
C ALA A 35 7.71 -0.37 18.34
N TYR A 36 6.38 -0.25 18.43
CA TYR A 36 5.50 -1.34 18.81
C TYR A 36 5.69 -2.58 17.92
N PHE A 37 5.75 -2.40 16.60
CA PHE A 37 5.95 -3.52 15.67
C PHE A 37 7.40 -4.00 15.58
N LYS A 38 8.40 -3.17 15.91
CA LYS A 38 9.81 -3.62 15.97
C LYS A 38 10.11 -4.51 17.18
N GLU A 39 9.47 -4.24 18.32
CA GLU A 39 9.65 -5.04 19.55
C GLU A 39 8.77 -6.30 19.60
N SER A 40 7.95 -6.49 18.56
CA SER A 40 6.90 -7.48 18.42
C SER A 40 7.26 -8.96 18.25
N PRO A 41 8.49 -9.42 17.91
CA PRO A 41 8.75 -10.86 17.70
C PRO A 41 8.47 -11.75 18.91
N LEU A 42 8.23 -11.18 20.09
CA LEU A 42 8.20 -11.87 21.38
C LEU A 42 6.80 -11.95 22.02
N ASN A 43 5.76 -11.32 21.46
CA ASN A 43 4.43 -11.27 22.08
C ASN A 43 3.34 -11.86 21.18
N GLN A 44 2.67 -12.92 21.63
CA GLN A 44 1.58 -13.62 20.93
C GLN A 44 0.31 -12.76 20.69
N ASN A 45 0.29 -11.51 21.15
CA ASN A 45 -0.83 -10.55 21.00
C ASN A 45 -0.47 -9.33 20.11
N SER A 46 0.54 -9.46 19.25
CA SER A 46 0.96 -8.39 18.36
C SER A 46 0.04 -8.22 17.16
N GLY A 47 -0.76 -7.16 17.17
CA GLY A 47 -1.61 -6.81 16.06
C GLY A 47 -2.02 -5.35 16.13
N TRP A 48 -2.86 -4.92 15.19
CA TRP A 48 -3.32 -3.54 15.13
C TRP A 48 -4.29 -3.16 16.25
N GLY A 49 -4.94 -4.14 16.89
CA GLY A 49 -5.95 -3.93 17.93
C GLY A 49 -5.53 -2.97 19.05
N PRO A 50 -4.42 -3.22 19.77
CA PRO A 50 -3.96 -2.32 20.83
C PRO A 50 -3.66 -0.90 20.33
N ILE A 51 -3.07 -0.75 19.14
CA ILE A 51 -2.78 0.56 18.55
C ILE A 51 -4.06 1.31 18.21
N LEU A 52 -5.07 0.62 17.66
CA LEU A 52 -6.38 1.21 17.32
C LEU A 52 -7.08 1.82 18.53
N VAL A 53 -6.93 1.20 19.70
CA VAL A 53 -7.51 1.69 20.96
C VAL A 53 -6.68 2.84 21.54
N SER A 54 -5.36 2.81 21.38
CA SER A 54 -4.45 3.79 21.97
C SER A 54 -4.32 5.08 21.17
N LEU A 55 -4.41 5.05 19.84
CA LEU A 55 -4.34 6.24 18.99
C LEU A 55 -5.60 7.09 19.18
N GLN A 56 -5.43 8.36 19.55
CA GLN A 56 -6.53 9.31 19.65
C GLN A 56 -6.27 10.46 18.68
N VAL A 57 -6.99 10.50 17.57
CA VAL A 57 -6.85 11.58 16.60
C VAL A 57 -7.50 12.84 17.15
N PRO A 58 -6.82 14.01 17.12
CA PRO A 58 -7.35 15.22 17.72
C PRO A 58 -8.59 15.69 16.94
N GLU A 59 -9.75 15.77 17.61
CA GLU A 59 -11.02 16.07 16.95
C GLU A 59 -11.08 17.50 16.37
N LEU A 60 -10.57 18.48 17.12
CA LEU A 60 -10.64 19.90 16.74
C LEU A 60 -9.66 20.30 15.63
N THR A 61 -8.56 19.55 15.47
CA THR A 61 -7.48 19.83 14.51
C THR A 61 -7.23 18.63 13.58
N MET A 62 -8.26 17.80 13.37
CA MET A 62 -8.14 16.54 12.62
C MET A 62 -7.57 16.74 11.22
N GLU A 63 -8.10 17.69 10.45
CA GLU A 63 -7.65 17.92 9.07
C GLU A 63 -6.18 18.36 9.01
N GLU A 64 -5.78 19.27 9.90
CA GLU A 64 -4.40 19.73 10.02
C GLU A 64 -3.47 18.56 10.41
N PHE A 65 -3.90 17.71 11.34
CA PHE A 65 -3.15 16.54 11.76
C PHE A 65 -2.94 15.51 10.65
N LEU A 66 -3.99 15.19 9.90
CA LEU A 66 -3.89 14.26 8.78
C LEU A 66 -3.00 14.81 7.66
N GLN A 67 -3.11 16.12 7.37
CA GLN A 67 -2.26 16.76 6.36
C GLN A 67 -0.79 16.80 6.78
N GLU A 68 -0.51 17.06 8.06
CA GLU A 68 0.85 17.03 8.60
C GLU A 68 1.40 15.59 8.56
N CYS A 69 0.60 14.58 8.92
CA CYS A 69 0.99 13.17 8.79
C CYS A 69 1.36 12.79 7.35
N LEU A 70 0.60 13.27 6.34
CA LEU A 70 0.94 13.06 4.93
C LEU A 70 2.27 13.70 4.55
N THR A 71 2.48 14.94 5.01
CA THR A 71 3.69 15.72 4.74
C THR A 71 4.93 15.07 5.34
N LEU A 72 4.79 14.48 6.52
CA LEU A 72 5.87 13.83 7.28
C LEU A 72 6.13 12.38 6.89
N GLY A 73 5.27 11.75 6.10
CA GLY A 73 5.37 10.31 5.82
C GLY A 73 4.92 9.41 6.96
N SER A 74 4.03 9.89 7.85
CA SER A 74 3.45 9.13 8.97
C SER A 74 2.39 8.13 8.50
N TYR A 75 2.79 7.19 7.64
CA TYR A 75 1.88 6.30 6.93
C TYR A 75 1.20 5.27 7.85
N LEU A 76 1.85 4.86 8.95
CA LEU A 76 1.24 3.93 9.91
C LEU A 76 0.18 4.65 10.73
N THR A 77 0.43 5.88 11.17
CA THR A 77 -0.58 6.71 11.86
C THR A 77 -1.81 6.92 10.98
N LEU A 78 -1.62 7.28 9.71
CA LEU A 78 -2.70 7.41 8.73
C LEU A 78 -3.45 6.09 8.51
N TYR A 79 -2.74 4.96 8.47
CA TYR A 79 -3.37 3.65 8.35
C TYR A 79 -4.29 3.32 9.53
N VAL A 80 -3.84 3.59 10.77
CA VAL A 80 -4.64 3.38 11.97
C VAL A 80 -5.89 4.25 11.95
N TYR A 81 -5.79 5.51 11.49
CA TYR A 81 -6.96 6.36 11.31
C TYR A 81 -7.97 5.76 10.32
N LEU A 82 -7.54 5.23 9.17
CA LEU A 82 -8.45 4.58 8.21
C LEU A 82 -9.19 3.40 8.84
N LEU A 83 -8.46 2.58 9.61
CA LEU A 83 -9.04 1.46 10.34
C LEU A 83 -10.05 1.93 11.40
N GLN A 84 -9.78 3.03 12.11
CA GLN A 84 -10.74 3.64 13.04
C GLN A 84 -12.00 4.11 12.31
N CYS A 85 -11.87 4.76 11.15
CA CYS A 85 -13.02 5.17 10.33
C CYS A 85 -13.86 3.95 9.93
N LEU A 86 -13.24 2.88 9.43
CA LEU A 86 -13.94 1.66 9.02
C LEU A 86 -14.64 0.97 10.21
N ASN A 87 -14.00 0.93 11.37
CA ASN A 87 -14.55 0.29 12.57
C ASN A 87 -15.67 1.11 13.23
N SER A 88 -15.64 2.43 13.08
CA SER A 88 -16.66 3.31 13.65
C SER A 88 -18.01 3.22 12.94
N GLU A 89 -18.00 2.96 11.62
CA GLU A 89 -19.20 2.87 10.80
C GLU A 89 -19.04 1.78 9.72
N GLN A 90 -19.67 0.63 9.92
CA GLN A 90 -19.63 -0.50 8.98
C GLN A 90 -20.73 -0.38 7.93
N THR A 91 -20.63 0.64 7.06
CA THR A 91 -21.56 0.86 5.95
C THR A 91 -20.81 0.94 4.62
N LEU A 92 -21.45 0.46 3.54
CA LEU A 92 -20.90 0.56 2.17
C LEU A 92 -20.53 2.00 1.78
N ARG A 93 -21.31 2.96 2.27
CA ARG A 93 -21.07 4.40 2.09
C ARG A 93 -19.76 4.83 2.75
N ASN A 94 -19.54 4.43 4.00
CA ASN A 94 -18.32 4.76 4.72
C ASN A 94 -17.11 4.07 4.09
N GLU A 95 -17.24 2.81 3.68
CA GLU A 95 -16.18 2.09 2.95
C GLU A 95 -15.77 2.80 1.65
N MET A 96 -16.74 3.27 0.86
CA MET A 96 -16.46 4.05 -0.35
C MET A 96 -15.81 5.40 -0.02
N LYS A 97 -16.27 6.08 1.04
CA LYS A 97 -15.65 7.33 1.53
C LYS A 97 -14.19 7.09 1.91
N VAL A 98 -13.89 6.03 2.65
CA VAL A 98 -12.53 5.65 3.05
C VAL A 98 -11.68 5.31 1.82
N LEU A 99 -12.22 4.59 0.84
CA LEU A 99 -11.54 4.29 -0.42
C LEU A 99 -11.14 5.57 -1.19
N LEU A 100 -12.02 6.57 -1.24
CA LEU A 100 -11.75 7.87 -1.86
C LEU A 100 -10.70 8.70 -1.10
N ILE A 101 -10.72 8.66 0.24
CA ILE A 101 -9.68 9.29 1.07
C ILE A 101 -8.32 8.64 0.76
N LEU A 102 -8.28 7.32 0.74
CA LEU A 102 -7.07 6.55 0.50
C LEU A 102 -6.51 6.78 -0.91
N SER A 103 -7.37 6.87 -1.93
CA SER A 103 -6.93 7.19 -3.29
C SER A 103 -6.30 8.59 -3.36
N LYS A 104 -6.91 9.59 -2.69
CA LYS A 104 -6.37 10.95 -2.61
C LYS A 104 -5.02 11.00 -1.89
N TRP A 105 -4.82 10.17 -0.86
CA TRP A 105 -3.52 10.08 -0.17
C TRP A 105 -2.45 9.43 -1.05
N LEU A 106 -2.78 8.31 -1.72
CA LEU A 106 -1.85 7.62 -2.63
C LEU A 106 -1.37 8.50 -3.79
N GLU A 107 -2.20 9.45 -4.24
CA GLU A 107 -1.83 10.43 -5.26
C GLU A 107 -0.75 11.41 -4.76
N GLN A 108 -0.80 11.80 -3.49
CA GLN A 108 0.05 12.83 -2.91
C GLN A 108 1.39 12.29 -2.39
N VAL A 109 1.47 11.02 -2.00
CA VAL A 109 2.64 10.49 -1.31
C VAL A 109 3.66 9.87 -2.26
N TYR A 110 4.94 10.04 -1.91
CA TYR A 110 6.07 9.30 -2.48
C TYR A 110 7.03 8.99 -1.31
N PRO A 111 7.28 7.70 -0.95
CA PRO A 111 8.11 7.39 0.20
C PRO A 111 9.51 7.95 0.04
N SER A 112 10.03 8.55 1.11
CA SER A 112 11.31 9.26 1.08
C SER A 112 12.50 8.33 1.32
N SER A 113 12.27 7.14 1.85
CA SER A 113 13.30 6.17 2.22
C SER A 113 12.84 4.71 2.17
N VAL A 114 13.79 3.79 2.38
CA VAL A 114 13.54 2.34 2.45
C VAL A 114 12.77 1.92 3.71
N GLU A 115 12.80 2.71 4.78
CA GLU A 115 12.06 2.46 6.01
C GLU A 115 10.56 2.76 5.85
N GLU A 116 10.20 3.61 4.89
CA GLU A 116 8.82 4.06 4.64
C GLU A 116 8.11 3.24 3.56
N GLU A 117 8.86 2.71 2.58
CA GLU A 117 8.31 2.12 1.36
C GLU A 117 7.29 1.00 1.65
N ALA A 118 7.60 0.10 2.58
CA ALA A 118 6.77 -1.07 2.87
C ALA A 118 5.45 -0.72 3.57
N LYS A 119 5.34 0.47 4.17
CA LYS A 119 4.09 0.94 4.80
C LYS A 119 2.99 1.13 3.75
N LEU A 120 3.33 1.43 2.50
CA LEU A 120 2.35 1.57 1.41
C LEU A 120 1.61 0.27 1.09
N PHE A 121 2.16 -0.90 1.42
CA PHE A 121 1.47 -2.16 1.18
C PHE A 121 0.18 -2.28 1.99
N LEU A 122 0.13 -1.66 3.17
CA LEU A 122 -1.08 -1.53 3.99
C LEU A 122 -2.19 -0.82 3.21
N TRP A 123 -1.83 0.26 2.52
CA TRP A 123 -2.74 1.08 1.76
C TRP A 123 -3.17 0.37 0.48
N TRP A 124 -2.26 -0.29 -0.23
CA TRP A 124 -2.61 -1.09 -1.40
C TRP A 124 -3.54 -2.25 -1.05
N HIS A 125 -3.28 -2.93 0.07
CA HIS A 125 -4.17 -3.97 0.59
C HIS A 125 -5.59 -3.43 0.84
N GLN A 126 -5.71 -2.27 1.51
CA GLN A 126 -7.03 -1.67 1.77
C GLN A 126 -7.72 -1.19 0.49
N VAL A 127 -7.00 -0.62 -0.47
CA VAL A 127 -7.60 -0.27 -1.76
C VAL A 127 -8.18 -1.52 -2.42
N LEU A 128 -7.43 -2.62 -2.48
CA LEU A 128 -7.91 -3.87 -3.08
C LEU A 128 -9.14 -4.41 -2.35
N GLN A 129 -9.11 -4.42 -1.01
CA GLN A 129 -10.23 -4.89 -0.20
C GLN A 129 -11.50 -4.06 -0.44
N LEU A 130 -11.40 -2.73 -0.29
CA LEU A 130 -12.55 -1.84 -0.43
C LEU A 130 -13.05 -1.83 -1.87
N SER A 131 -12.16 -1.88 -2.87
CA SER A 131 -12.54 -1.97 -4.28
C SER A 131 -13.41 -3.20 -4.55
N LEU A 132 -13.04 -4.36 -4.02
CA LEU A 132 -13.83 -5.59 -4.17
C LEU A 132 -15.22 -5.45 -3.56
N ILE A 133 -15.31 -4.97 -2.31
CA ILE A 133 -16.59 -4.75 -1.62
C ILE A 133 -17.52 -3.83 -2.44
N GLN A 134 -16.98 -2.76 -3.02
CA GLN A 134 -17.76 -1.83 -3.84
C GLN A 134 -18.20 -2.46 -5.17
N THR A 135 -17.34 -3.27 -5.82
CA THR A 135 -17.70 -3.94 -7.08
C THR A 135 -18.73 -5.06 -6.90
N GLU A 136 -18.81 -5.68 -5.73
CA GLU A 136 -19.83 -6.70 -5.40
C GLU A 136 -21.26 -6.15 -5.41
N GLN A 137 -21.42 -4.82 -5.30
CA GLN A 137 -22.73 -4.16 -5.31
C GLN A 137 -23.39 -4.18 -6.71
N ASN A 138 -22.64 -4.52 -7.77
CA ASN A 138 -23.10 -4.50 -9.16
C ASN A 138 -23.71 -3.16 -9.61
N ASP A 139 -23.27 -2.06 -9.00
CA ASP A 139 -23.61 -0.69 -9.40
C ASP A 139 -22.57 -0.18 -10.40
N SER A 140 -23.02 0.26 -11.58
CA SER A 140 -22.13 0.70 -12.66
C SER A 140 -21.35 1.98 -12.32
N VAL A 141 -21.96 2.91 -11.58
CA VAL A 141 -21.31 4.19 -11.19
C VAL A 141 -20.25 3.95 -10.14
N LEU A 142 -20.54 3.07 -9.17
CA LEU A 142 -19.54 2.64 -8.18
C LEU A 142 -18.40 1.88 -8.86
N THR A 143 -18.72 0.98 -9.80
CA THR A 143 -17.72 0.21 -10.55
C THR A 143 -16.80 1.12 -11.36
N GLU A 144 -17.34 2.13 -12.05
CA GLU A 144 -16.53 3.12 -12.77
C GLU A 144 -15.59 3.88 -11.83
N SER A 145 -16.10 4.29 -10.66
CA SER A 145 -15.31 4.99 -9.65
C SER A 145 -14.16 4.10 -9.13
N VAL A 146 -14.43 2.83 -8.88
CA VAL A 146 -13.43 1.84 -8.47
C VAL A 146 -12.37 1.64 -9.55
N ILE A 147 -12.77 1.51 -10.82
CA ILE A 147 -11.83 1.37 -11.94
C ILE A 147 -10.87 2.56 -11.99
N ARG A 148 -11.39 3.79 -11.88
CA ARG A 148 -10.56 5.01 -11.84
C ARG A 148 -9.55 4.98 -10.69
N ILE A 149 -9.96 4.53 -9.51
CA ILE A 149 -9.07 4.40 -8.34
C ILE A 149 -8.00 3.33 -8.58
N LEU A 150 -8.35 2.17 -9.13
CA LEU A 150 -7.38 1.12 -9.43
C LEU A 150 -6.38 1.54 -10.51
N LEU A 151 -6.81 2.29 -11.53
CA LEU A 151 -5.92 2.87 -12.55
C LEU A 151 -4.99 3.93 -11.95
N LEU A 152 -5.48 4.76 -11.02
CA LEU A 152 -4.62 5.67 -10.25
C LEU A 152 -3.56 4.88 -9.47
N VAL A 153 -3.96 3.85 -8.72
CA VAL A 153 -3.02 3.03 -7.95
C VAL A 153 -2.01 2.33 -8.85
N GLN A 154 -2.42 1.79 -9.99
CA GLN A 154 -1.53 1.22 -11.01
C GLN A 154 -0.49 2.26 -11.48
N SER A 155 -0.92 3.50 -11.74
CA SER A 155 -0.02 4.59 -12.14
C SER A 155 0.99 4.93 -11.04
N ARG A 156 0.52 5.04 -9.79
CA ARG A 156 1.39 5.29 -8.62
C ARG A 156 2.39 4.16 -8.41
N GLN A 157 1.97 2.90 -8.55
CA GLN A 157 2.84 1.73 -8.45
C GLN A 157 3.92 1.72 -9.54
N ASN A 158 3.58 2.09 -10.77
CA ASN A 158 4.58 2.26 -11.84
C ASN A 158 5.60 3.34 -11.52
N LEU A 159 5.15 4.50 -11.03
CA LEU A 159 6.02 5.62 -10.67
C LEU A 159 7.02 5.21 -9.58
N VAL A 160 6.55 4.60 -8.49
CA VAL A 160 7.43 4.20 -7.39
C VAL A 160 8.33 3.00 -7.75
N ALA A 161 8.05 2.31 -8.86
CA ALA A 161 8.91 1.28 -9.40
C ALA A 161 10.08 1.82 -10.25
N GLU A 162 10.13 3.12 -10.58
CA GLU A 162 11.17 3.72 -11.44
C GLU A 162 12.51 3.95 -10.75
N GLU A 163 13.59 3.37 -11.29
CA GLU A 163 14.95 3.45 -10.71
C GLU A 163 15.47 4.89 -10.57
N ARG A 164 14.99 5.78 -11.43
CA ARG A 164 15.31 7.20 -11.41
C ARG A 164 14.03 8.01 -11.45
N LEU A 165 13.97 9.01 -10.60
CA LEU A 165 12.95 10.06 -10.65
C LEU A 165 13.22 10.92 -11.88
N SER A 166 12.31 10.91 -12.84
CA SER A 166 12.35 11.84 -13.96
C SER A 166 11.60 13.13 -13.59
N SER A 167 12.31 14.26 -13.60
CA SER A 167 11.67 15.56 -13.82
C SER A 167 12.24 16.18 -15.10
N GLY A 168 11.36 16.51 -16.05
CA GLY A 168 11.71 17.19 -17.30
C GLY A 168 12.54 16.37 -18.31
N ILE A 169 13.09 17.07 -19.29
CA ILE A 169 13.81 16.51 -20.47
C ILE A 169 15.05 15.71 -20.06
N LEU A 170 15.74 16.10 -18.98
CA LEU A 170 16.92 15.40 -18.43
C LEU A 170 16.56 14.02 -17.85
N GLY A 171 15.34 13.85 -17.34
CA GLY A 171 14.82 12.57 -16.87
C GLY A 171 14.58 11.58 -18.01
N ALA A 172 14.04 12.06 -19.15
CA ALA A 172 13.72 11.23 -20.32
C ALA A 172 14.95 10.63 -21.02
N ILE A 173 16.14 11.22 -20.82
CA ILE A 173 17.43 10.72 -21.33
C ILE A 173 18.26 9.98 -20.26
N GLY A 174 17.66 9.68 -19.11
CA GLY A 174 18.27 8.83 -18.08
C GLY A 174 19.16 9.54 -17.06
N PHE A 175 19.18 10.87 -16.99
CA PHE A 175 19.94 11.64 -15.98
C PHE A 175 19.12 12.02 -14.73
N GLY A 176 18.01 11.32 -14.48
CA GLY A 176 17.15 11.55 -13.30
C GLY A 176 17.84 11.23 -11.97
N ARG A 177 17.33 11.84 -10.89
CA ARG A 177 17.80 11.56 -9.52
C ARG A 177 17.54 10.09 -9.19
N LYS A 178 18.54 9.40 -8.63
CA LYS A 178 18.35 8.01 -8.17
C LYS A 178 17.19 7.97 -7.17
N SER A 179 16.26 7.06 -7.39
CA SER A 179 15.12 6.89 -6.50
C SER A 179 15.59 6.33 -5.14
N PRO A 180 15.01 6.78 -4.01
CA PRO A 180 15.40 6.34 -2.66
C PRO A 180 14.91 4.92 -2.32
N LEU A 181 14.05 4.35 -3.17
CA LEU A 181 13.35 3.09 -2.91
C LEU A 181 14.21 1.88 -3.28
N SER A 182 14.05 0.79 -2.53
CA SER A 182 14.82 -0.43 -2.69
C SER A 182 14.42 -1.21 -3.94
N ASN A 183 15.33 -2.04 -4.46
CA ASN A 183 15.02 -2.94 -5.57
C ASN A 183 13.94 -3.96 -5.19
N ARG A 184 13.95 -4.41 -3.93
CA ARG A 184 12.95 -5.28 -3.32
C ARG A 184 11.54 -4.70 -3.42
N PHE A 185 11.39 -3.42 -3.07
CA PHE A 185 10.12 -2.70 -3.18
C PHE A 185 9.66 -2.55 -4.63
N ARG A 186 10.58 -2.23 -5.53
CA ARG A 186 10.28 -2.12 -6.98
C ARG A 186 9.72 -3.41 -7.56
N VAL A 187 10.20 -4.57 -7.10
CA VAL A 187 9.66 -5.87 -7.51
C VAL A 187 8.19 -5.97 -7.12
N VAL A 188 7.82 -5.65 -5.87
CA VAL A 188 6.42 -5.64 -5.44
C VAL A 188 5.60 -4.63 -6.23
N ALA A 189 6.08 -3.39 -6.34
CA ALA A 189 5.38 -2.31 -7.04
C ALA A 189 5.14 -2.64 -8.52
N ARG A 190 6.16 -3.14 -9.24
CA ARG A 190 6.04 -3.53 -10.66
C ARG A 190 5.11 -4.73 -10.83
N SER A 191 5.19 -5.70 -9.92
CA SER A 191 4.31 -6.87 -9.93
C SER A 191 2.85 -6.48 -9.75
N MET A 192 2.53 -5.64 -8.76
CA MET A 192 1.18 -5.15 -8.52
C MET A 192 0.66 -4.27 -9.67
N ALA A 193 1.51 -3.41 -10.25
CA ALA A 193 1.13 -2.62 -11.41
C ALA A 193 0.81 -3.50 -12.62
N ALA A 194 1.63 -4.53 -12.90
CA ALA A 194 1.39 -5.48 -13.97
C ALA A 194 0.11 -6.28 -13.73
N PHE A 195 -0.13 -6.74 -12.50
CA PHE A 195 -1.38 -7.39 -12.11
C PHE A 195 -2.60 -6.51 -12.39
N LEU A 196 -2.62 -5.26 -11.90
CA LEU A 196 -3.72 -4.33 -12.16
C LEU A 196 -3.89 -4.02 -13.65
N SER A 197 -2.80 -3.99 -14.42
CA SER A 197 -2.87 -3.82 -15.89
C SER A 197 -3.65 -4.95 -16.57
N VAL A 198 -3.53 -6.17 -16.04
CA VAL A 198 -4.24 -7.35 -16.55
C VAL A 198 -5.68 -7.40 -16.04
N GLN A 199 -5.91 -7.03 -14.77
CA GLN A 199 -7.24 -7.10 -14.17
C GLN A 199 -8.14 -5.92 -14.53
N VAL A 200 -7.58 -4.78 -14.95
CA VAL A 200 -8.30 -3.59 -15.40
C VAL A 200 -7.88 -3.28 -16.84
N PRO A 201 -8.36 -4.08 -17.82
CA PRO A 201 -7.87 -4.00 -19.20
C PRO A 201 -8.25 -2.69 -19.90
N MET A 202 -9.37 -2.07 -19.52
CA MET A 202 -9.90 -0.81 -20.09
C MET A 202 -10.52 0.07 -19.00
N GLU A 203 -10.79 1.33 -19.31
CA GLU A 203 -11.32 2.34 -18.36
C GLU A 203 -12.75 2.06 -17.86
N ASP A 204 -13.42 1.08 -18.47
CA ASP A 204 -14.78 0.65 -18.18
C ASP A 204 -14.86 -0.86 -17.87
N GLN A 205 -13.74 -1.58 -17.81
CA GLN A 205 -13.71 -3.03 -17.63
C GLN A 205 -12.81 -3.49 -16.49
N ILE A 206 -13.32 -4.46 -15.74
CA ILE A 206 -12.65 -5.07 -14.60
C ILE A 206 -12.89 -6.59 -14.57
N ARG A 207 -11.82 -7.37 -14.43
CA ARG A 207 -11.89 -8.84 -14.35
C ARG A 207 -12.23 -9.24 -12.91
N LEU A 208 -13.50 -9.44 -12.62
CA LEU A 208 -13.98 -9.90 -11.30
C LEU A 208 -14.14 -11.42 -11.20
N ARG A 209 -14.01 -12.16 -12.30
CA ARG A 209 -14.18 -13.62 -12.34
C ARG A 209 -13.03 -14.28 -13.09
N PRO A 210 -12.67 -15.53 -12.74
CA PRO A 210 -11.72 -16.32 -13.49
C PRO A 210 -12.20 -16.53 -14.94
N GLY A 211 -11.25 -16.64 -15.87
CA GLY A 211 -11.52 -16.97 -17.28
C GLY A 211 -10.84 -18.28 -17.68
N SER A 212 -11.22 -18.81 -18.85
CA SER A 212 -10.52 -19.93 -19.49
C SER A 212 -9.23 -19.50 -20.18
N GLU A 213 -9.21 -18.28 -20.73
CA GLU A 213 -8.09 -17.68 -21.42
C GLU A 213 -7.80 -16.28 -20.89
N LEU A 214 -6.54 -15.84 -21.04
CA LEU A 214 -6.12 -14.50 -20.65
C LEU A 214 -5.86 -13.66 -21.90
N HIS A 215 -6.79 -12.77 -22.21
CA HIS A 215 -6.61 -11.79 -23.28
C HIS A 215 -5.87 -10.56 -22.76
N LEU A 216 -4.63 -10.38 -23.21
CA LEU A 216 -3.78 -9.26 -22.80
C LEU A 216 -3.94 -8.09 -23.76
N THR A 217 -4.26 -6.91 -23.23
CA THR A 217 -4.16 -5.67 -23.99
C THR A 217 -2.69 -5.33 -24.25
N PRO A 218 -2.36 -4.49 -25.25
CA PRO A 218 -0.99 -4.05 -25.48
C PRO A 218 -0.34 -3.42 -24.23
N LYS A 219 -1.11 -2.64 -23.46
CA LYS A 219 -0.67 -2.04 -22.19
C LYS A 219 -0.35 -3.13 -21.14
N ALA A 220 -1.21 -4.13 -20.99
CA ALA A 220 -0.99 -5.24 -20.07
C ALA A 220 0.23 -6.09 -20.47
N GLN A 221 0.38 -6.37 -21.77
CA GLN A 221 1.54 -7.09 -22.30
C GLN A 221 2.83 -6.30 -22.07
N GLN A 222 2.82 -4.98 -22.27
CA GLN A 222 3.97 -4.12 -21.99
C GLN A 222 4.35 -4.16 -20.50
N ALA A 223 3.38 -4.08 -19.59
CA ALA A 223 3.63 -4.14 -18.15
C ALA A 223 4.22 -5.49 -17.71
N LEU A 224 3.71 -6.60 -18.27
CA LEU A 224 4.27 -7.94 -18.06
C LEU A 224 5.70 -8.07 -18.58
N ASN A 225 5.95 -7.62 -19.81
CA ASN A 225 7.29 -7.64 -20.40
C ASN A 225 8.28 -6.81 -19.56
N ALA A 226 7.85 -5.67 -19.04
CA ALA A 226 8.66 -4.85 -18.15
C ALA A 226 9.03 -5.59 -16.86
N LEU A 227 8.06 -6.27 -16.21
CA LEU A 227 8.32 -7.12 -15.04
C LEU A 227 9.28 -8.26 -15.36
N GLU A 228 9.05 -9.00 -16.44
CA GLU A 228 9.90 -10.12 -16.88
C GLU A 228 11.34 -9.66 -17.16
N SER A 229 11.50 -8.50 -17.79
CA SER A 229 12.82 -7.94 -18.09
C SER A 229 13.66 -7.65 -16.83
N MET A 230 13.02 -7.39 -15.68
CA MET A 230 13.74 -7.16 -14.42
C MET A 230 14.58 -8.37 -14.04
N ALA A 231 14.11 -9.60 -14.30
CA ALA A 231 14.84 -10.83 -13.96
C ALA A 231 16.20 -10.93 -14.68
N SER A 232 16.33 -10.31 -15.86
CA SER A 232 17.58 -10.27 -16.63
C SER A 232 18.57 -9.18 -16.18
N SER A 233 18.12 -8.22 -15.36
CA SER A 233 18.96 -7.13 -14.88
C SER A 233 19.76 -7.55 -13.66
N LYS A 234 21.06 -7.17 -13.66
CA LYS A 234 21.98 -7.43 -12.53
C LYS A 234 21.47 -6.88 -11.20
N GLN A 235 20.61 -5.86 -11.24
CA GLN A 235 20.05 -5.20 -10.05
C GLN A 235 19.03 -6.07 -9.29
N TYR A 236 18.46 -7.08 -9.94
CA TYR A 236 17.37 -7.90 -9.39
C TYR A 236 17.70 -9.40 -9.37
N VAL A 237 18.99 -9.76 -9.42
CA VAL A 237 19.45 -11.16 -9.40
C VAL A 237 18.95 -11.90 -8.16
N GLU A 238 18.91 -11.22 -7.00
CA GLU A 238 18.42 -11.79 -5.73
C GLU A 238 16.90 -11.97 -5.69
N TYR A 239 16.16 -11.44 -6.67
CA TYR A 239 14.69 -11.46 -6.71
C TYR A 239 14.13 -12.22 -7.91
N GLN A 240 14.95 -12.97 -8.65
CA GLN A 240 14.53 -13.67 -9.87
C GLN A 240 13.39 -14.65 -9.63
N ASP A 241 13.44 -15.42 -8.54
CA ASP A 241 12.39 -16.38 -8.19
C ASP A 241 11.06 -15.67 -7.89
N GLN A 242 11.10 -14.55 -7.16
CA GLN A 242 9.90 -13.77 -6.84
C GLN A 242 9.32 -13.09 -8.09
N ILE A 243 10.17 -12.60 -9.01
CA ILE A 243 9.73 -12.05 -10.30
C ILE A 243 9.08 -13.14 -11.17
N LEU A 244 9.67 -14.34 -11.19
CA LEU A 244 9.12 -15.47 -11.94
C LEU A 244 7.77 -15.90 -11.36
N GLN A 245 7.68 -16.05 -10.04
CA GLN A 245 6.44 -16.40 -9.33
C GLN A 245 5.36 -15.35 -9.58
N ALA A 246 5.71 -14.06 -9.54
CA ALA A 246 4.79 -12.96 -9.83
C ALA A 246 4.26 -13.02 -11.27
N THR A 247 5.16 -13.20 -12.24
CA THR A 247 4.80 -13.34 -13.66
C THR A 247 3.86 -14.53 -13.88
N GLN A 248 4.17 -15.69 -13.31
CA GLN A 248 3.34 -16.89 -13.41
C GLN A 248 1.94 -16.68 -12.82
N PHE A 249 1.88 -16.03 -11.64
CA PHE A 249 0.62 -15.69 -11.00
C PHE A 249 -0.24 -14.80 -11.89
N ILE A 250 0.34 -13.73 -12.45
CA ILE A 250 -0.40 -12.75 -13.27
C ILE A 250 -0.87 -13.37 -14.60
N ARG A 251 -0.06 -14.27 -15.19
CA ARG A 251 -0.40 -14.94 -16.46
C ARG A 251 -1.47 -16.03 -16.33
N HIS A 252 -1.79 -16.47 -15.11
CA HIS A 252 -2.76 -17.52 -14.90
C HIS A 252 -4.20 -17.00 -15.14
N PRO A 253 -4.95 -17.53 -16.12
CA PRO A 253 -6.27 -17.00 -16.49
C PRO A 253 -7.33 -17.18 -15.39
N GLY A 254 -7.12 -18.15 -14.50
CA GLY A 254 -7.95 -18.39 -13.33
C GLY A 254 -7.76 -17.36 -12.20
N HIS A 255 -6.76 -16.48 -12.26
CA HIS A 255 -6.67 -15.36 -11.33
C HIS A 255 -7.40 -14.14 -11.88
N CYS A 256 -8.15 -13.46 -11.01
CA CYS A 256 -8.87 -12.23 -11.27
C CYS A 256 -8.57 -11.19 -10.18
N LEU A 257 -9.28 -10.06 -10.15
CA LEU A 257 -9.05 -9.03 -9.13
C LEU A 257 -9.26 -9.54 -7.69
N GLN A 258 -10.11 -10.54 -7.48
CA GLN A 258 -10.36 -11.15 -6.17
C GLN A 258 -9.07 -11.69 -5.54
N ASP A 259 -8.15 -12.17 -6.38
CA ASP A 259 -6.87 -12.73 -5.95
C ASP A 259 -5.82 -11.66 -5.64
N GLY A 260 -6.12 -10.38 -5.85
CA GLY A 260 -5.16 -9.29 -5.69
C GLY A 260 -4.61 -9.15 -4.26
N LYS A 261 -5.44 -9.41 -3.24
CA LYS A 261 -4.98 -9.41 -1.84
C LYS A 261 -4.03 -10.57 -1.57
N SER A 262 -4.40 -11.78 -1.99
CA SER A 262 -3.57 -12.98 -1.88
C SER A 262 -2.26 -12.83 -2.66
N PHE A 263 -2.28 -12.13 -3.79
CA PHE A 263 -1.09 -11.82 -4.57
C PHE A 263 -0.15 -10.87 -3.83
N LEU A 264 -0.67 -9.79 -3.26
CA LEU A 264 0.12 -8.88 -2.43
C LEU A 264 0.69 -9.59 -1.20
N ALA A 265 -0.11 -10.45 -0.56
CA ALA A 265 0.32 -11.28 0.56
C ALA A 265 1.49 -12.20 0.18
N LEU A 266 1.40 -12.89 -0.96
CA LEU A 266 2.48 -13.72 -1.49
C LEU A 266 3.77 -12.92 -1.68
N LEU A 267 3.67 -11.73 -2.30
CA LEU A 267 4.84 -10.86 -2.52
C LEU A 267 5.44 -10.38 -1.20
N VAL A 268 4.61 -9.91 -0.26
CA VAL A 268 5.04 -9.43 1.06
C VAL A 268 5.63 -10.56 1.92
N ASN A 269 5.09 -11.78 1.84
CA ASN A 269 5.62 -12.94 2.57
C ASN A 269 7.02 -13.31 2.10
N CYS A 270 7.26 -13.29 0.79
CA CYS A 270 8.57 -13.59 0.22
C CYS A 270 9.56 -12.43 0.39
N LEU A 271 9.08 -11.20 0.24
CA LEU A 271 9.92 -10.01 0.13
C LEU A 271 9.87 -9.09 1.34
N TYR A 272 9.15 -9.37 2.42
CA TYR A 272 9.19 -8.57 3.66
C TYR A 272 8.82 -9.41 4.90
N PRO A 273 9.36 -10.64 5.08
CA PRO A 273 9.01 -11.51 6.21
C PRO A 273 9.34 -10.88 7.57
N GLU A 274 10.34 -10.00 7.63
CA GLU A 274 10.77 -9.32 8.86
C GLU A 274 9.91 -8.11 9.27
N VAL A 275 8.94 -7.69 8.44
CA VAL A 275 8.16 -6.47 8.68
C VAL A 275 6.82 -6.79 9.34
N HIS A 276 6.77 -6.74 10.67
CA HIS A 276 5.64 -7.24 11.47
C HIS A 276 4.33 -6.43 11.39
N TYR A 277 4.38 -5.15 11.03
CA TYR A 277 3.13 -4.40 10.82
C TYR A 277 2.33 -4.93 9.60
N LEU A 278 2.99 -5.70 8.72
CA LEU A 278 2.36 -6.35 7.57
C LEU A 278 1.74 -7.71 7.90
N ASP A 279 1.86 -8.22 9.14
CA ASP A 279 1.45 -9.59 9.50
C ASP A 279 -0.02 -9.91 9.19
N HIS A 280 -0.93 -8.92 9.25
CA HIS A 280 -2.34 -9.08 8.89
C HIS A 280 -2.66 -9.11 7.38
N ILE A 281 -1.69 -8.77 6.52
CA ILE A 281 -1.81 -8.98 5.07
C ILE A 281 -1.54 -10.46 4.74
N ARG A 282 -0.82 -11.18 5.61
CA ARG A 282 -0.26 -12.51 5.35
C ARG A 282 -1.27 -13.64 5.48
#